data_AF-A0A9D9G2S3-F1
#
_entry.id   AF-A0A9D9G2S3-F1
#
_cell.length_a   1.000
_cell.length_b   1.000
_cell.length_c   1.000
_cell.angle_alpha   90.00
_cell.angle_beta   90.00
_cell.angle_gamma   90.00
#
_symmetry.space_group_name_H-M   'P 1'
#
loop_
_entity.id
_entity.type
_entity.pdbx_description
1 polymer ?
#
loop_
_entity_poly.entity_id
_entity_poly.type
_entity_poly.pdbx_seq_one_letter_code
_entity_poly.pdbx_strand_id
1 'polypeptide(L)'
;MNDDIKKYRLLSQIDSPADLRKIDESELGELCSELRQFIIEHLSNNPGHFASSMGAVEIAVALHYVFNTPQDRIVWDVGHQAYPHKILTGRKEQFPDMRKHGGISGFPNPNESEYDAFVAGHASNSISAALGMAIANLMTPGKEKD
;
A
#
# COMPACT_ATOMS: atom_id res chain seq x y z
N MET A 1 -11.47 -15.35 -12.63
CA MET A 1 -12.54 -14.76 -11.80
C MET A 1 -13.00 -15.69 -10.67
N ASN A 2 -13.45 -16.93 -10.92
CA ASN A 2 -13.92 -17.83 -9.83
C ASN A 2 -12.79 -18.53 -9.03
N ASP A 3 -11.60 -18.72 -9.61
CA ASP A 3 -10.47 -19.37 -8.92
C ASP A 3 -9.71 -18.41 -7.98
N ASP A 4 -9.62 -17.13 -8.33
CA ASP A 4 -8.93 -16.12 -7.50
C ASP A 4 -9.70 -15.85 -6.19
N ILE A 5 -11.04 -15.82 -6.25
CA ILE A 5 -11.91 -15.70 -5.06
C ILE A 5 -11.74 -16.91 -4.13
N LYS A 6 -11.53 -18.10 -4.69
CA LYS A 6 -11.26 -19.30 -3.88
C LYS A 6 -9.87 -19.29 -3.26
N LYS A 7 -8.91 -18.63 -3.90
CA LYS A 7 -7.50 -18.63 -3.50
C LYS A 7 -7.16 -17.51 -2.50
N TYR A 8 -7.80 -16.37 -2.65
CA TYR A 8 -7.56 -15.15 -1.90
C TYR A 8 -8.88 -14.66 -1.29
N ARG A 9 -9.42 -15.40 -0.33
CA ARG A 9 -10.77 -15.17 0.21
C ARG A 9 -10.91 -13.76 0.77
N LEU A 10 -9.92 -13.28 1.53
CA LEU A 10 -9.97 -11.95 2.17
C LEU A 10 -9.45 -10.86 1.23
N LEU A 11 -8.30 -11.09 0.59
CA LEU A 11 -7.66 -10.11 -0.28
C LEU A 11 -8.50 -9.82 -1.54
N SER A 12 -9.30 -10.76 -2.03
CA SER A 12 -10.22 -10.50 -3.15
C SER A 12 -11.32 -9.49 -2.81
N GLN A 13 -11.59 -9.26 -1.52
CA GLN A 13 -12.63 -8.34 -1.04
C GLN A 13 -12.09 -6.91 -0.79
N ILE A 14 -10.78 -6.70 -0.94
CA ILE A 14 -10.12 -5.43 -0.61
C ILE A 14 -9.66 -4.74 -1.88
N ASP A 15 -10.36 -3.66 -2.23
CA ASP A 15 -9.94 -2.72 -3.29
C ASP A 15 -9.62 -1.34 -2.72
N SER A 16 -9.87 -1.11 -1.43
CA SER A 16 -9.53 0.11 -0.71
C SER A 16 -9.21 -0.14 0.77
N PRO A 17 -8.53 0.79 1.47
CA PRO A 17 -8.36 0.71 2.92
C PRO A 17 -9.69 0.70 3.69
N ALA A 18 -10.76 1.28 3.12
CA ALA A 18 -12.09 1.22 3.73
C ALA A 18 -12.67 -0.21 3.73
N ASP A 19 -12.34 -1.03 2.73
CA ASP A 19 -12.73 -2.45 2.70
C ASP A 19 -11.90 -3.27 3.67
N LEU A 20 -10.59 -2.99 3.76
CA LEU A 20 -9.71 -3.60 4.75
C LEU A 20 -10.25 -3.41 6.18
N ARG A 21 -10.73 -2.22 6.52
CA ARG A 21 -11.29 -1.91 7.85
C ARG A 21 -12.59 -2.65 8.18
N LYS A 22 -13.23 -3.31 7.21
CA LYS A 22 -14.42 -4.15 7.42
C LYS A 22 -14.06 -5.58 7.78
N ILE A 23 -12.80 -6.00 7.60
CA ILE A 23 -12.32 -7.32 7.97
C ILE A 23 -12.23 -7.42 9.49
N ASP A 24 -12.66 -8.55 10.05
CA ASP A 24 -12.54 -8.80 11.49
C ASP A 24 -11.07 -8.83 11.90
N GLU A 25 -10.73 -8.24 13.04
CA GLU A 25 -9.35 -8.17 13.53
C GLU A 25 -8.71 -9.56 13.65
N SER A 26 -9.50 -10.59 14.00
CA SER A 26 -9.02 -11.97 14.09
C SER A 26 -8.63 -12.59 12.74
N GLU A 27 -9.13 -12.04 11.63
CA GLU A 27 -8.82 -12.50 10.26
C GLU A 27 -7.61 -11.78 9.65
N LEU A 28 -7.06 -10.73 10.27
CA LEU A 28 -5.95 -9.96 9.71
C LEU A 28 -4.66 -10.79 9.53
N GLY A 29 -4.44 -11.81 10.36
CA GLY A 29 -3.33 -12.75 10.19
C GLY A 29 -3.46 -13.60 8.93
N GLU A 30 -4.68 -14.03 8.59
CA GLU A 30 -4.98 -14.76 7.35
C GLU A 30 -4.81 -13.84 6.14
N LEU A 31 -5.30 -12.59 6.22
CA LEU A 31 -5.08 -11.59 5.17
C LEU A 31 -3.59 -11.36 4.89
N CYS A 32 -2.75 -11.24 5.93
CA CYS A 32 -1.30 -11.11 5.76
C CYS A 32 -0.70 -12.32 5.05
N SER A 33 -1.22 -13.52 5.31
CA SER A 33 -0.79 -14.75 4.64
C SER A 33 -1.18 -14.77 3.17
N GLU A 34 -2.42 -14.38 2.84
CA GLU A 34 -2.89 -14.24 1.45
C GLU A 34 -2.08 -13.19 0.68
N LEU A 35 -1.79 -12.04 1.30
CA LEU A 35 -1.02 -10.97 0.68
C LEU A 35 0.42 -11.39 0.35
N ARG A 36 1.07 -12.15 1.25
CA ARG A 36 2.38 -12.76 0.98
C ARG A 36 2.33 -13.70 -0.22
N GLN A 37 1.34 -14.60 -0.24
CA GLN A 37 1.19 -15.57 -1.30
C GLN A 37 0.97 -14.87 -2.65
N PHE A 38 0.13 -13.84 -2.69
CA PHE A 38 -0.09 -13.00 -3.87
C PHE A 38 1.21 -12.36 -4.38
N ILE A 39 2.00 -11.76 -3.48
CA ILE A 39 3.28 -11.15 -3.81
C ILE A 39 4.28 -12.18 -4.35
N ILE A 40 4.39 -13.36 -3.72
CA ILE A 40 5.29 -14.44 -4.17
C ILE A 40 4.96 -14.86 -5.60
N GLU A 41 3.69 -15.09 -5.90
CA GLU A 41 3.25 -15.58 -7.22
C GLU A 41 3.46 -14.58 -8.35
N HIS A 42 3.29 -13.29 -8.05
CA HIS A 42 3.44 -12.26 -9.06
C HIS A 42 4.93 -11.92 -9.27
N LEU A 43 5.72 -11.87 -8.19
CA LEU A 43 7.14 -11.58 -8.29
C LEU A 43 7.97 -12.76 -8.81
N SER A 44 7.45 -14.00 -8.80
CA SER A 44 8.08 -15.13 -9.50
C SER A 44 8.06 -14.97 -11.03
N ASN A 45 7.09 -14.22 -11.56
CA ASN A 45 6.93 -13.98 -13.01
C ASN A 45 7.42 -12.58 -13.44
N ASN A 46 7.37 -11.59 -12.54
CA ASN A 46 7.84 -10.23 -12.77
C ASN A 46 8.72 -9.76 -11.60
N PRO A 47 10.05 -9.95 -11.65
CA PRO A 47 10.94 -9.68 -10.53
C PRO A 47 10.92 -8.23 -10.05
N GLY A 48 10.91 -8.05 -8.73
CA GLY A 48 10.85 -6.74 -8.07
C GLY A 48 11.44 -6.78 -6.66
N HIS A 49 11.09 -5.78 -5.86
CA HIS A 49 11.55 -5.67 -4.48
C HIS A 49 10.82 -6.66 -3.55
N PHE A 50 11.28 -7.91 -3.57
CA PHE A 50 10.64 -9.02 -2.86
C PHE A 50 10.87 -8.98 -1.33
N ALA A 51 12.12 -9.13 -0.88
CA ALA A 51 12.42 -9.33 0.55
C ALA A 51 11.97 -8.16 1.43
N SER A 52 12.19 -6.92 0.96
CA SER A 52 11.75 -5.69 1.64
C SER A 52 10.24 -5.64 1.80
N SER A 53 9.49 -6.01 0.75
CA SER A 53 8.03 -6.02 0.76
C SER A 53 7.46 -7.12 1.66
N MET A 54 8.07 -8.30 1.66
CA MET A 54 7.67 -9.42 2.53
C MET A 54 7.80 -9.08 4.02
N GLY A 55 8.85 -8.33 4.40
CA GLY A 55 9.04 -7.85 5.77
C GLY A 55 8.10 -6.72 6.19
N ALA A 56 7.39 -6.09 5.25
CA ALA A 56 6.52 -4.95 5.50
C ALA A 56 5.01 -5.27 5.44
N VAL A 57 4.64 -6.54 5.21
CA VAL A 57 3.24 -6.97 5.06
C VAL A 57 2.39 -6.59 6.27
N GLU A 58 2.77 -7.05 7.47
CA GLU A 58 1.99 -6.80 8.69
C GLU A 58 1.84 -5.32 8.99
N ILE A 59 2.93 -4.57 8.88
CA ILE A 59 2.90 -3.14 9.19
C ILE A 59 2.06 -2.36 8.17
N ALA A 60 2.09 -2.73 6.88
CA ALA A 60 1.23 -2.12 5.89
C ALA A 60 -0.25 -2.39 6.17
N VAL A 61 -0.61 -3.64 6.52
CA VAL A 61 -1.98 -4.01 6.91
C VAL A 61 -2.41 -3.22 8.15
N ALA A 62 -1.60 -3.25 9.22
CA ALA A 62 -1.92 -2.56 10.48
C ALA A 62 -2.09 -1.04 10.28
N LEU A 63 -1.20 -0.41 9.50
CA LEU A 63 -1.29 1.02 9.24
C LEU A 63 -2.59 1.38 8.49
N HIS A 64 -2.96 0.65 7.43
CA HIS A 64 -4.20 0.93 6.70
C HIS A 64 -5.48 0.51 7.43
N TYR A 65 -5.36 -0.42 8.37
CA TYR A 65 -6.45 -0.81 9.26
C TYR A 65 -6.75 0.28 10.30
N VAL A 66 -5.72 0.87 10.89
CA VAL A 66 -5.87 1.85 11.98
C VAL A 66 -6.03 3.28 11.48
N PHE A 67 -5.26 3.70 10.47
CA PHE A 67 -5.28 5.07 9.96
C PHE A 67 -6.32 5.25 8.87
N ASN A 68 -6.98 6.42 8.85
CA ASN A 68 -7.95 6.79 7.84
C ASN A 68 -7.24 7.39 6.61
N THR A 69 -6.50 6.55 5.89
CA THR A 69 -5.90 6.97 4.61
C THR A 69 -6.97 7.16 3.54
N PRO A 70 -6.86 8.16 2.65
CA PRO A 70 -5.69 9.03 2.44
C PRO A 70 -5.68 10.33 3.26
N GLN A 71 -6.67 10.57 4.12
CA GLN A 71 -6.69 11.75 5.01
C GLN A 71 -5.46 11.73 5.93
N ASP A 72 -5.27 10.60 6.62
CA ASP A 72 -4.01 10.30 7.28
C ASP A 72 -2.95 9.93 6.24
N ARG A 73 -1.78 10.58 6.31
CA ARG A 73 -0.69 10.37 5.36
C ARG A 73 0.29 9.33 5.87
N ILE A 74 0.42 8.22 5.15
CA ILE A 74 1.48 7.23 5.37
C ILE A 74 2.67 7.55 4.46
N VAL A 75 3.86 7.67 5.06
CA VAL A 75 5.11 8.00 4.35
C VAL A 75 6.04 6.78 4.40
N TRP A 76 6.37 6.23 3.24
CA TRP A 76 7.34 5.14 3.09
C TRP A 76 8.70 5.67 2.61
N ASP A 77 9.76 5.54 3.41
CA ASP A 77 11.12 5.91 2.98
C ASP A 77 11.66 4.94 1.92
N VAL A 78 12.33 5.45 0.88
CA VAL A 78 12.69 4.75 -0.37
C VAL A 78 11.48 4.22 -1.14
N GLY A 79 10.60 3.44 -0.50
CA GLY A 79 9.34 2.94 -1.06
C GLY A 79 9.40 1.51 -1.63
N HIS A 80 10.58 0.91 -1.73
CA HIS A 80 10.77 -0.46 -2.24
C HIS A 80 10.11 -1.56 -1.40
N GLN A 81 9.65 -1.25 -0.19
CA GLN A 81 8.91 -2.13 0.71
C GLN A 81 7.38 -1.96 0.59
N ALA A 82 6.91 -1.00 -0.23
CA ALA A 82 5.52 -0.56 -0.24
C ALA A 82 4.62 -1.35 -1.22
N TYR A 83 5.00 -2.56 -1.63
CA TYR A 83 4.12 -3.40 -2.47
C TYR A 83 2.81 -3.78 -1.77
N PRO A 84 2.82 -4.23 -0.50
CA PRO A 84 1.59 -4.42 0.27
C PRO A 84 0.70 -3.17 0.29
N HIS A 85 1.31 -2.00 0.49
CA HIS A 85 0.62 -0.71 0.45
C HIS A 85 -0.08 -0.47 -0.89
N LYS A 86 0.63 -0.65 -2.03
CA LYS A 86 0.02 -0.48 -3.36
C LYS A 86 -1.15 -1.45 -3.58
N ILE A 87 -0.99 -2.71 -3.19
CA ILE A 87 -2.05 -3.73 -3.34
C ILE A 87 -3.29 -3.36 -2.53
N LEU A 88 -3.14 -2.96 -1.27
CA LEU A 88 -4.24 -2.62 -0.35
C LEU A 88 -4.93 -1.28 -0.67
N THR A 89 -4.37 -0.50 -1.60
CA THR A 89 -4.84 0.84 -2.00
C THR A 89 -5.28 0.87 -3.46
N GLY A 90 -5.97 -0.19 -3.90
CA GLY A 90 -6.67 -0.24 -5.19
C GLY A 90 -5.82 -0.61 -6.41
N ARG A 91 -4.56 -0.98 -6.22
CA ARG A 91 -3.64 -1.30 -7.34
C ARG A 91 -3.32 -2.79 -7.45
N LYS A 92 -4.11 -3.65 -6.81
CA LYS A 92 -3.99 -5.12 -6.86
C LYS A 92 -3.96 -5.65 -8.30
N GLU A 93 -4.88 -5.21 -9.15
CA GLU A 93 -4.98 -5.65 -10.56
C GLU A 93 -3.83 -5.14 -11.44
N GLN A 94 -3.22 -4.00 -11.08
CA GLN A 94 -2.10 -3.40 -11.82
C GLN A 94 -0.74 -3.95 -11.38
N PHE A 95 -0.69 -4.62 -10.22
CA PHE A 95 0.53 -5.19 -9.64
C PHE A 95 1.31 -6.13 -10.58
N PRO A 96 0.68 -7.01 -11.39
CA PRO A 96 1.41 -7.87 -12.35
C PRO A 96 2.30 -7.11 -13.34
N ASP A 97 1.94 -5.86 -13.68
CA ASP A 97 2.64 -5.03 -14.67
C ASP A 97 3.51 -3.93 -14.06
N MET A 98 3.65 -3.94 -12.73
CA MET A 98 4.53 -3.02 -12.02
C MET A 98 5.97 -3.05 -12.57
N ARG A 99 6.61 -1.87 -12.65
CA ARG A 99 7.95 -1.62 -13.22
C ARG A 99 8.10 -1.89 -14.72
N LYS A 100 7.04 -2.28 -15.43
CA LYS A 100 7.04 -2.35 -16.90
C LYS A 100 6.71 -0.99 -17.49
N HIS A 101 7.08 -0.79 -18.76
CA HIS A 101 6.68 0.41 -19.50
C HIS A 101 5.15 0.50 -19.56
N GLY A 102 4.58 1.65 -19.19
CA GLY A 102 3.13 1.85 -19.11
C GLY A 102 2.46 1.23 -17.88
N GLY A 103 3.20 0.52 -17.03
CA GLY A 103 2.72 -0.01 -15.75
C GLY A 103 2.97 0.95 -14.58
N ILE A 104 2.56 0.53 -13.38
CA ILE A 104 2.75 1.29 -12.15
C ILE A 104 4.22 1.30 -11.69
N SER A 105 4.60 2.35 -10.98
CA SER A 105 5.94 2.54 -10.41
C SER A 105 6.27 1.46 -9.38
N GLY A 106 7.56 1.12 -9.27
CA GLY A 106 8.08 0.28 -8.19
C GLY A 106 8.14 0.98 -6.83
N PHE A 107 7.84 2.28 -6.77
CA PHE A 107 7.87 3.12 -5.58
C PHE A 107 6.58 3.95 -5.47
N PRO A 108 6.17 4.41 -4.29
CA PRO A 108 5.11 5.38 -4.13
C PRO A 108 5.31 6.64 -4.99
N ASN A 109 4.26 7.06 -5.68
CA ASN A 109 4.19 8.21 -6.57
C ASN A 109 2.81 8.89 -6.45
N PRO A 110 2.70 10.16 -5.99
CA PRO A 110 1.43 10.86 -5.83
C PRO A 110 0.65 11.06 -7.13
N ASN A 111 1.33 11.03 -8.29
CA ASN A 111 0.66 11.09 -9.60
C ASN A 111 0.01 9.75 -9.98
N GLU A 112 0.32 8.66 -9.27
CA GLU A 112 -0.23 7.33 -9.49
C GLU A 112 -1.39 7.02 -8.54
N SER A 113 -1.36 7.54 -7.31
CA SER A 113 -2.37 7.25 -6.29
C SER A 113 -2.43 8.34 -5.21
N GLU A 114 -3.63 8.63 -4.72
CA GLU A 114 -3.86 9.53 -3.58
C GLU A 114 -3.29 9.00 -2.25
N TYR A 115 -3.04 7.69 -2.18
CA TYR A 115 -2.46 7.04 -0.99
C TYR A 115 -0.92 7.16 -0.94
N ASP A 116 -0.29 7.57 -2.04
CA ASP A 116 1.14 7.77 -2.12
C ASP A 116 1.47 9.22 -1.70
N ALA A 117 1.80 9.42 -0.43
CA ALA A 117 1.92 10.77 0.15
C ALA A 117 3.00 11.66 -0.48
N PHE A 118 4.07 11.07 -1.04
CA PHE A 118 5.15 11.81 -1.72
C PHE A 118 5.88 10.91 -2.74
N VAL A 119 6.65 11.53 -3.64
CA VAL A 119 7.49 10.80 -4.60
C VAL A 119 8.67 10.17 -3.86
N ALA A 120 8.67 8.84 -3.77
CA ALA A 120 9.73 8.08 -3.14
C ALA A 120 10.78 7.60 -4.16
N GLY A 121 11.96 7.16 -3.68
CA GLY A 121 13.00 6.53 -4.49
C GLY A 121 14.39 6.67 -3.86
N HIS A 122 14.85 7.90 -3.62
CA HIS A 122 16.03 8.14 -2.78
C HIS A 122 15.68 7.90 -1.31
N ALA A 123 16.66 7.43 -0.55
CA ALA A 123 16.52 7.20 0.89
C ALA A 123 16.59 8.51 1.71
N SER A 124 16.14 8.43 2.96
CA SER A 124 16.35 9.43 4.01
C SER A 124 15.63 10.78 3.80
N ASN A 125 14.58 10.79 2.97
CA ASN A 125 13.75 11.98 2.72
C ASN A 125 12.40 11.93 3.44
N SER A 126 11.99 10.76 3.96
CA SER A 126 10.69 10.55 4.59
C SER A 126 10.44 11.46 5.80
N ILE A 127 11.41 11.59 6.72
CA ILE A 127 11.25 12.37 7.95
C ILE A 127 11.05 13.85 7.62
N SER A 128 11.86 14.41 6.72
CA SER A 128 11.72 15.80 6.26
C SER A 128 10.39 16.05 5.56
N ALA A 129 9.96 15.12 4.71
CA ALA A 129 8.66 15.19 4.04
C ALA A 129 7.51 15.14 5.06
N ALA A 130 7.53 14.16 5.97
CA ALA A 130 6.53 13.99 7.01
C ALA A 130 6.42 15.21 7.94
N LEU A 131 7.56 15.81 8.32
CA LEU A 131 7.59 17.04 9.11
C LEU A 131 6.89 18.20 8.37
N GLY A 132 7.19 18.39 7.09
CA GLY A 132 6.53 19.42 6.28
C GLY A 132 5.02 19.20 6.18
N MET A 133 4.58 17.95 6.01
CA MET A 133 3.16 17.59 5.98
C MET A 133 2.47 17.85 7.32
N ALA A 134 3.12 17.50 8.44
CA ALA A 134 2.59 17.73 9.78
C ALA A 134 2.44 19.22 10.10
N ILE A 135 3.44 20.04 9.77
CA ILE A 135 3.37 21.50 9.93
C ILE A 135 2.26 22.08 9.06
N ALA A 136 2.14 21.65 7.80
CA ALA A 136 1.07 22.11 6.92
C ALA A 136 -0.32 21.79 7.49
N ASN A 137 -0.53 20.57 8.00
CA ASN A 137 -1.78 20.16 8.64
C ASN A 137 -2.13 21.07 9.83
N LEU A 138 -1.16 21.30 10.73
CA LEU A 138 -1.33 22.21 11.88
C LEU A 138 -1.68 23.65 11.48
N MET A 139 -1.20 24.11 10.33
CA MET A 139 -1.45 25.47 9.82
C MET A 139 -2.73 25.58 8.99
N THR A 140 -3.37 24.46 8.62
CA THR A 140 -4.63 24.43 7.87
C THR A 140 -5.72 23.57 8.52
N PRO A 141 -6.04 23.79 9.82
CA PRO A 141 -7.03 22.97 10.50
C PRO A 141 -8.40 23.10 9.83
N GLY A 142 -9.05 21.96 9.53
CA GLY A 142 -10.41 21.89 8.97
C GLY A 142 -10.54 22.17 7.47
N LYS A 143 -9.43 22.25 6.71
CA LYS A 143 -9.46 22.33 5.23
C LYS A 143 -9.18 21.00 4.53
N GLU A 144 -9.23 19.89 5.26
CA GLU A 144 -9.16 18.54 4.71
C GLU A 144 -10.51 18.18 4.08
N LYS A 145 -10.83 18.88 2.97
CA LYS A 145 -11.91 18.67 1.98
C LYS A 145 -13.17 17.92 2.45
N ASP A 146 -14.26 18.70 2.55
CA ASP A 146 -15.63 18.23 2.27
C ASP A 146 -15.73 17.56 0.88
#